data_AF-G3Q9R7-F1
#
_entry.id   AF-G3Q9R7-F1
#
_cell.length_a   1.000
_cell.length_b   1.000
_cell.length_c   1.000
_cell.angle_alpha   90.00
_cell.angle_beta   90.00
_cell.angle_gamma   90.00
#
_symmetry.space_group_name_H-M   'P 1'
#
loop_
_entity.id
_entity.type
_entity.pdbx_description
1 polymer ?
#
loop_
_entity_poly.entity_id
_entity_poly.type
_entity_poly.pdbx_seq_one_letter_code
_entity_poly.pdbx_strand_id
1 'polypeptide(L)'
;MESTVEKLEAMFLKSEADLEYIERRLKLDFIKNTTENGGPAEENPALMLENLRAIKAKHAALCTQVKEIAAEQKESMDSIRNNLGSAMELVQRFQQTTDAEVPPLTESERESAELLGTAVSETITEIPSTVAASGPQKPTSCEYGELSAAMLEKVPLSIRSNVKLADLTEFLHQLQQHLGKDGGSISVQKMKQLKMKVRGLKNNEEKRDHFVR
;
A
#
# COMPACT_ATOMS: atom_id res chain seq x y z
N MET A 1 -2.69 -48.63 -46.36
CA MET A 1 -2.09 -48.25 -45.05
C MET A 1 -1.00 -47.22 -45.28
N GLU A 2 -0.06 -47.47 -46.18
CA GLU A 2 1.05 -46.56 -46.56
C GLU A 2 0.59 -45.13 -46.95
N SER A 3 -0.34 -44.98 -47.90
CA SER A 3 -0.88 -43.67 -48.28
C SER A 3 -1.55 -42.89 -47.13
N THR A 4 -2.11 -43.58 -46.13
CA THR A 4 -2.70 -42.94 -44.95
C THR A 4 -1.60 -42.42 -44.00
N VAL A 5 -0.48 -43.14 -43.91
CA VAL A 5 0.70 -42.74 -43.14
C VAL A 5 1.39 -41.56 -43.81
N GLU A 6 1.59 -41.58 -45.13
CA GLU A 6 2.16 -40.45 -45.89
C GLU A 6 1.31 -39.18 -45.73
N LYS A 7 -0.02 -39.32 -45.77
CA LYS A 7 -0.93 -38.18 -45.55
C LYS A 7 -0.80 -37.62 -44.12
N LEU A 8 -0.61 -38.49 -43.14
CA LEU A 8 -0.43 -38.09 -41.74
C LEU A 8 0.92 -37.40 -41.53
N GLU A 9 1.99 -37.95 -42.10
CA GLU A 9 3.33 -37.34 -42.13
C GLU A 9 3.30 -35.95 -42.78
N ALA A 10 2.63 -35.82 -43.93
CA ALA A 10 2.43 -34.53 -44.58
C ALA A 10 1.65 -33.53 -43.71
N MET A 11 0.66 -33.99 -42.94
CA MET A 11 -0.05 -33.14 -41.99
C MET A 11 0.85 -32.71 -40.82
N PHE A 12 1.71 -33.57 -40.31
CA PHE A 12 2.69 -33.23 -39.26
C PHE A 12 3.73 -32.23 -39.77
N LEU A 13 4.35 -32.49 -40.92
CA LEU A 13 5.32 -31.58 -41.54
C LEU A 13 4.72 -30.21 -41.81
N LYS A 14 3.47 -30.17 -42.28
CA LYS A 14 2.75 -28.90 -42.45
C LYS A 14 2.50 -28.20 -41.12
N SER A 15 2.05 -28.93 -40.09
CA SER A 15 1.77 -28.33 -38.77
C SER A 15 3.05 -27.79 -38.12
N GLU A 16 4.18 -28.48 -38.30
CA GLU A 16 5.49 -28.04 -37.84
C GLU A 16 5.93 -26.76 -38.57
N ALA A 17 5.82 -26.72 -39.90
CA ALA A 17 6.12 -25.53 -40.69
C ALA A 17 5.22 -24.33 -40.34
N ASP A 18 3.92 -24.58 -40.09
CA ASP A 18 2.97 -23.55 -39.66
C ASP A 18 3.36 -22.98 -38.27
N LEU A 19 3.77 -23.84 -37.33
CA LEU A 19 4.22 -23.42 -35.99
C LEU A 19 5.52 -22.61 -36.08
N GLU A 20 6.48 -23.04 -36.89
CA GLU A 20 7.72 -22.29 -37.15
C GLU A 20 7.42 -20.90 -37.74
N TYR A 21 6.47 -20.82 -38.69
CA TYR A 21 6.09 -19.54 -39.28
C TYR A 21 5.49 -18.60 -38.23
N ILE A 22 4.59 -19.12 -37.38
CA ILE A 22 4.00 -18.34 -36.28
C ILE A 22 5.09 -17.86 -35.32
N GLU A 23 6.02 -18.72 -34.92
CA GLU A 23 7.12 -18.36 -34.02
C GLU A 23 8.00 -17.26 -34.62
N ARG A 24 8.41 -17.40 -35.89
CA ARG A 24 9.24 -16.40 -36.59
C ARG A 24 8.52 -15.06 -36.70
N ARG A 25 7.23 -15.08 -37.01
CA ARG A 25 6.41 -13.86 -37.11
C ARG A 25 6.25 -13.17 -35.76
N LEU A 26 5.99 -13.91 -34.69
CA LEU A 26 5.93 -13.38 -33.34
C LEU A 26 7.26 -12.77 -32.90
N LYS A 27 8.39 -13.45 -33.13
CA LYS A 27 9.73 -12.91 -32.84
C LYS A 27 9.98 -11.58 -33.56
N LEU A 28 9.61 -11.50 -34.84
CA LEU A 28 9.75 -10.28 -35.62
C LEU A 28 8.87 -9.14 -35.05
N ASP A 29 7.62 -9.45 -34.69
CA ASP A 29 6.71 -8.48 -34.05
C ASP A 29 7.27 -7.99 -32.70
N PHE A 30 7.86 -8.86 -31.87
CA PHE A 30 8.53 -8.46 -30.62
C PHE A 30 9.72 -7.52 -30.86
N ILE A 31 10.60 -7.83 -31.82
CA ILE A 31 11.77 -6.99 -32.16
C ILE A 31 11.31 -5.64 -32.72
N LYS A 32 10.30 -5.64 -33.58
CA LYS A 32 9.74 -4.41 -34.14
C LYS A 32 9.13 -3.54 -33.04
N ASN A 33 8.29 -4.11 -32.18
CA ASN A 33 7.61 -3.38 -31.11
C ASN A 33 8.58 -2.81 -30.07
N THR A 34 9.67 -3.52 -29.75
CA THR A 34 10.72 -3.01 -28.84
C THR A 34 11.52 -1.86 -29.45
N THR A 35 11.81 -1.92 -30.75
CA THR A 35 12.55 -0.86 -31.48
C THR A 35 11.68 0.38 -31.73
N GLU A 36 10.39 0.20 -32.01
CA GLU A 36 9.46 1.30 -32.36
C GLU A 36 8.91 2.03 -31.13
N ASN A 37 8.76 1.35 -29.98
CA ASN A 37 8.21 1.96 -28.76
C ASN A 37 9.27 2.36 -27.71
N GLY A 38 10.58 2.18 -28.00
CA GLY A 38 11.65 2.53 -27.07
C GLY A 38 11.44 1.95 -25.66
N GLY A 39 10.89 0.74 -25.58
CA GLY A 39 10.43 0.16 -24.32
C GLY A 39 11.59 -0.02 -23.34
N PRO A 40 11.46 0.43 -22.08
CA PRO A 40 12.52 0.27 -21.11
C PRO A 40 12.75 -1.23 -20.85
N ALA A 41 14.01 -1.62 -20.68
CA ALA A 41 14.44 -2.98 -20.33
C ALA A 41 13.90 -3.49 -18.97
N GLU A 42 13.00 -2.73 -18.34
CA GLU A 42 12.47 -2.90 -16.99
C GLU A 42 11.21 -3.79 -16.95
N GLU A 43 10.63 -4.14 -18.10
CA GLU A 43 9.42 -4.97 -18.22
C GLU A 43 9.70 -6.48 -18.34
N ASN A 44 10.83 -6.99 -17.85
CA ASN A 44 11.05 -8.45 -17.84
C ASN A 44 10.19 -9.09 -16.72
N PRO A 45 9.11 -9.83 -17.06
CA PRO A 45 8.23 -10.40 -16.05
C PRO A 45 8.94 -11.39 -15.13
N ALA A 46 9.98 -12.08 -15.61
CA ALA A 46 10.76 -13.00 -14.77
C ALA A 46 11.55 -12.25 -13.69
N LEU A 47 12.14 -11.11 -14.04
CA LEU A 47 12.86 -10.24 -13.09
C LEU A 47 11.88 -9.62 -12.09
N MET A 48 10.74 -9.12 -12.58
CA MET A 48 9.69 -8.56 -11.72
C MET A 48 9.16 -9.57 -10.69
N LEU A 49 8.96 -10.83 -11.10
CA LEU A 49 8.52 -11.90 -10.19
C LEU A 49 9.56 -12.19 -9.10
N GLU A 50 10.85 -12.17 -9.44
CA GLU A 50 11.91 -12.38 -8.46
C GLU A 50 12.02 -11.21 -7.48
N ASN A 51 11.94 -9.97 -7.98
CA ASN A 51 11.85 -8.78 -7.13
C ASN A 51 10.66 -8.84 -6.19
N LEU A 52 9.49 -9.24 -6.68
CA LEU A 52 8.29 -9.37 -5.86
C LEU A 52 8.45 -10.43 -4.77
N ARG A 53 9.08 -11.56 -5.09
CA ARG A 53 9.43 -12.59 -4.10
C ARG A 53 10.36 -12.03 -3.03
N ALA A 54 11.40 -11.30 -3.42
CA ALA A 54 12.34 -10.68 -2.49
C ALA A 54 11.66 -9.64 -1.58
N ILE A 55 10.77 -8.81 -2.13
CA ILE A 55 9.98 -7.83 -1.36
C ILE A 55 9.08 -8.54 -0.36
N LYS A 56 8.37 -9.60 -0.78
CA LYS A 56 7.50 -10.39 0.10
C LYS A 56 8.29 -11.02 1.26
N ALA A 57 9.48 -11.54 0.99
CA ALA A 57 10.36 -12.10 2.00
C ALA A 57 10.82 -11.04 3.01
N LYS A 58 11.26 -9.87 2.54
CA LYS A 58 11.65 -8.74 3.40
C LYS A 58 10.50 -8.26 4.28
N HIS A 59 9.31 -8.14 3.70
CA HIS A 59 8.12 -7.76 4.45
C HIS A 59 7.80 -8.79 5.55
N ALA A 60 7.84 -10.08 5.24
CA ALA A 60 7.59 -11.13 6.23
C ALA A 60 8.62 -11.11 7.38
N ALA A 61 9.90 -10.91 7.06
CA ALA A 61 10.96 -10.76 8.06
C ALA A 61 10.72 -9.52 8.95
N LEU A 62 10.39 -8.37 8.35
CA LEU A 62 10.10 -7.15 9.10
C LEU A 62 8.88 -7.29 10.01
N CYS A 63 7.80 -7.91 9.53
CA CYS A 63 6.63 -8.19 10.36
C CYS A 63 6.98 -9.09 11.56
N THR A 64 7.91 -10.03 11.40
CA THR A 64 8.35 -10.91 12.49
C THR A 64 9.16 -10.11 13.50
N GLN A 65 10.14 -9.33 13.04
CA GLN A 65 10.96 -8.47 13.90
C GLN A 65 10.12 -7.47 14.69
N VAL A 66 9.14 -6.82 14.06
CA VAL A 66 8.25 -5.86 14.75
C VAL A 66 7.45 -6.56 15.85
N LYS A 67 6.98 -7.80 15.62
CA LYS A 67 6.27 -8.57 16.64
C LYS A 67 7.18 -8.96 17.81
N GLU A 68 8.41 -9.36 17.52
CA GLU A 68 9.41 -9.69 18.55
C GLU A 68 9.73 -8.46 19.39
N ILE A 69 10.03 -7.32 18.76
CA ILE A 69 10.28 -6.05 19.46
C ILE A 69 9.08 -5.64 20.32
N ALA A 70 7.86 -5.75 19.80
CA ALA A 70 6.66 -5.43 20.57
C ALA A 70 6.48 -6.35 21.79
N ALA A 71 6.82 -7.64 21.64
CA ALA A 71 6.78 -8.59 22.75
C ALA A 71 7.85 -8.26 23.82
N GLU A 72 9.09 -7.97 23.41
CA GLU A 72 10.18 -7.58 24.31
C GLU A 72 9.89 -6.24 25.01
N GLN A 73 9.34 -5.26 24.30
CA GLN A 73 8.93 -3.99 24.88
C GLN A 73 7.85 -4.18 25.94
N LYS A 74 6.86 -5.03 25.66
CA LYS A 74 5.83 -5.40 26.64
C LYS A 74 6.44 -6.07 27.87
N GLU A 75 7.26 -7.09 27.67
CA GLU A 75 7.91 -7.81 28.78
C GLU A 75 8.79 -6.88 29.63
N SER A 76 9.56 -6.00 28.99
CA SER A 76 10.38 -4.98 29.66
C SER A 76 9.52 -4.03 30.50
N MET A 77 8.43 -3.50 29.94
CA MET A 77 7.51 -2.62 30.64
C MET A 77 6.81 -3.31 31.82
N ASP A 78 6.40 -4.56 31.64
CA ASP A 78 5.81 -5.38 32.71
C ASP A 78 6.83 -5.64 33.84
N SER A 79 8.09 -5.90 33.49
CA SER A 79 9.18 -6.04 34.45
C SER A 79 9.44 -4.75 35.24
N ILE A 80 9.50 -3.59 34.58
CA ILE A 80 9.65 -2.29 35.24
C ILE A 80 8.50 -2.05 36.21
N ARG A 81 7.27 -2.30 35.78
CA ARG A 81 6.08 -2.14 36.63
C ARG A 81 6.14 -3.03 37.87
N ASN A 82 6.50 -4.30 37.71
CA ASN A 82 6.59 -5.26 38.81
C ASN A 82 7.68 -4.87 39.81
N ASN A 83 8.85 -4.46 39.33
CA ASN A 83 9.95 -4.02 40.19
C ASN A 83 9.60 -2.73 40.96
N LEU A 84 9.00 -1.75 40.28
CA LEU A 84 8.56 -0.51 40.93
C LEU A 84 7.47 -0.77 41.97
N GLY A 85 6.50 -1.64 41.67
CA GLY A 85 5.47 -2.06 42.61
C GLY A 85 6.07 -2.72 43.86
N SER A 86 7.02 -3.64 43.66
CA SER A 86 7.72 -4.32 44.76
C SER A 86 8.53 -3.34 45.63
N ALA A 87 9.20 -2.37 45.02
CA ALA A 87 9.93 -1.33 45.73
C ALA A 87 9.00 -0.43 46.56
N MET A 88 7.85 -0.06 45.99
CA MET A 88 6.83 0.74 46.67
C MET A 88 6.22 -0.01 47.87
N GLU A 89 5.94 -1.30 47.72
CA GLU A 89 5.51 -2.16 48.84
C GLU A 89 6.56 -2.21 49.96
N LEU A 90 7.84 -2.36 49.62
CA LEU A 90 8.92 -2.40 50.59
C LEU A 90 9.07 -1.06 51.34
N VAL A 91 8.97 0.06 50.62
CA VAL A 91 8.98 1.41 51.22
C VAL A 91 7.79 1.59 52.18
N GLN A 92 6.60 1.13 51.79
CA GLN A 92 5.42 1.17 52.66
C GLN A 92 5.61 0.32 53.92
N ARG A 93 6.23 -0.86 53.82
CA ARG A 93 6.58 -1.69 54.99
C ARG A 93 7.52 -0.96 55.94
N PHE A 94 8.57 -0.30 55.42
CA PHE A 94 9.50 0.44 56.25
C PHE A 94 8.86 1.62 56.98
N GLN A 95 7.93 2.33 56.33
CA GLN A 95 7.14 3.40 56.94
C GLN A 95 6.19 2.91 58.03
N GLN A 96 5.72 1.66 57.95
CA GLN A 96 4.90 1.09 59.03
C GLN A 96 5.75 0.68 60.24
N THR A 97 7.01 0.29 60.01
CA THR A 97 7.91 -0.17 61.09
C THR A 97 8.73 0.94 61.73
N THR A 98 9.00 2.02 60.98
CA THR A 98 9.72 3.21 61.43
C THR A 98 8.72 4.34 61.42
N ASP A 99 8.58 5.11 62.50
CA ASP A 99 7.64 6.24 62.64
C ASP A 99 8.06 7.46 61.76
N ALA A 100 8.43 7.18 60.51
CA ALA A 100 8.92 8.10 59.50
C ALA A 100 7.81 8.35 58.48
N GLU A 101 7.28 9.56 58.49
CA GLU A 101 6.24 10.00 57.57
C GLU A 101 6.86 10.40 56.22
N VAL A 102 6.55 9.65 55.16
CA VAL A 102 6.96 10.01 53.79
C VAL A 102 5.84 10.84 53.16
N PRO A 103 6.15 12.00 52.55
CA PRO A 103 5.16 12.80 51.85
C PRO A 103 4.40 11.99 50.78
N PRO A 104 3.10 12.27 50.56
CA PRO A 104 2.36 11.64 49.48
C PRO A 104 2.99 11.98 48.12
N LEU A 105 2.78 11.07 47.16
CA LEU A 105 3.25 11.23 45.78
C LEU A 105 2.84 12.58 45.21
N THR A 106 3.79 13.25 44.59
CA THR A 106 3.57 14.49 43.84
C THR A 106 2.74 14.20 42.60
N GLU A 107 2.10 15.25 42.06
CA GLU A 107 1.26 15.14 40.84
C GLU A 107 2.04 14.54 39.66
N SER A 108 3.28 14.99 39.45
CA SER A 108 4.18 14.47 38.41
C SER A 108 4.48 12.96 38.57
N GLU A 109 4.67 12.47 39.79
CA GLU A 109 4.92 11.04 40.05
C GLU A 109 3.67 10.20 39.80
N ARG A 110 2.49 10.74 40.12
CA ARG A 110 1.21 10.07 39.83
C ARG A 110 0.95 9.97 38.34
N GLU A 111 1.16 11.06 37.59
CA GLU A 111 1.06 11.07 36.12
C GLU A 111 2.04 10.08 35.48
N SER A 112 3.27 10.01 36.00
CA SER A 112 4.28 9.06 35.54
C SER A 112 3.86 7.60 35.77
N ALA A 113 3.24 7.30 36.91
CA ALA A 113 2.72 5.96 37.21
C ALA A 113 1.54 5.57 36.29
N GLU A 114 0.66 6.52 35.98
CA GLU A 114 -0.45 6.34 35.05
C GLU A 114 0.05 6.12 33.61
N LEU A 115 1.08 6.87 33.17
CA LEU A 115 1.72 6.70 31.86
C LEU A 115 2.38 5.32 31.71
N LEU A 116 3.04 4.85 32.77
CA LEU A 116 3.55 3.47 32.80
C LEU A 116 2.40 2.47 32.63
N GLY A 117 1.20 2.76 33.18
CA GLY A 117 -0.04 1.99 33.04
C GLY A 117 -0.57 1.84 31.62
N THR A 118 -0.48 2.89 30.80
CA THR A 118 -1.19 2.99 29.52
C THR A 118 -0.35 2.64 28.28
N ALA A 119 0.98 2.78 28.36
CA ALA A 119 1.87 2.86 27.19
C ALA A 119 1.94 1.64 26.23
N VAL A 120 1.32 0.50 26.52
CA VAL A 120 1.51 -0.74 25.73
C VAL A 120 0.27 -1.15 24.92
N SER A 121 -0.91 -0.58 25.17
CA SER A 121 -2.14 -1.03 24.50
C SER A 121 -2.35 -0.42 23.10
N GLU A 122 -1.72 0.72 22.78
CA GLU A 122 -2.05 1.50 21.58
C GLU A 122 -1.18 1.22 20.35
N THR A 123 -0.05 0.52 20.49
CA THR A 123 0.90 0.29 19.39
C THR A 123 0.46 -0.78 18.39
N ILE A 124 -0.67 -1.45 18.62
CA ILE A 124 -1.19 -2.52 17.76
C ILE A 124 -2.66 -2.23 17.39
N THR A 125 -2.92 -1.11 16.72
CA THR A 125 -4.13 -1.01 15.90
C THR A 125 -3.80 -1.60 14.52
N GLU A 126 -4.14 -2.89 14.39
CA GLU A 126 -4.47 -3.64 13.18
C GLU A 126 -4.13 -3.02 11.82
N ILE A 127 -3.16 -3.60 11.12
CA ILE A 127 -3.17 -3.63 9.65
C ILE A 127 -3.98 -4.87 9.27
N PRO A 128 -5.19 -4.75 8.71
CA PRO A 128 -5.97 -5.92 8.32
C PRO A 128 -5.31 -6.59 7.12
N SER A 129 -4.58 -7.67 7.40
CA SER A 129 -4.23 -8.67 6.40
C SER A 129 -5.46 -9.56 6.19
N THR A 130 -6.28 -9.24 5.19
CA THR A 130 -7.37 -10.13 4.76
C THR A 130 -7.07 -10.65 3.36
N VAL A 131 -6.56 -11.89 3.32
CA VAL A 131 -6.76 -12.79 2.18
C VAL A 131 -7.57 -13.95 2.71
N ALA A 132 -8.89 -13.86 2.58
CA ALA A 132 -9.78 -15.02 2.57
C ALA A 132 -11.04 -14.63 1.81
N ALA A 133 -11.23 -15.25 0.66
CA ALA A 133 -12.45 -15.18 -0.13
C ALA A 133 -13.63 -15.78 0.65
N SER A 134 -14.74 -15.04 0.77
CA SER A 134 -16.11 -15.59 0.81
C SER A 134 -17.17 -14.46 0.82
N GLY A 135 -18.03 -14.47 -0.21
CA GLY A 135 -19.45 -14.08 -0.13
C GLY A 135 -19.83 -12.59 -0.12
N PRO A 136 -20.89 -12.17 -0.84
CA PRO A 136 -21.23 -10.75 -1.03
C PRO A 136 -22.00 -10.22 0.18
N GLN A 137 -21.42 -9.24 0.88
CA GLN A 137 -22.18 -8.40 1.81
C GLN A 137 -22.34 -6.99 1.28
N LYS A 138 -23.60 -6.56 1.39
CA LYS A 138 -24.25 -5.31 0.97
C LYS A 138 -23.43 -4.06 1.32
N PRO A 139 -23.36 -3.03 0.45
CA PRO A 139 -22.52 -1.87 0.67
C PRO A 139 -23.07 -1.02 1.83
N THR A 140 -22.29 -0.94 2.91
CA THR A 140 -22.35 0.13 3.89
C THR A 140 -21.99 1.44 3.19
N SER A 141 -22.85 2.45 3.31
CA SER A 141 -22.61 3.78 2.78
C SER A 141 -21.36 4.38 3.44
N CYS A 142 -20.31 4.58 2.64
CA CYS A 142 -19.08 5.22 3.07
C CYS A 142 -19.37 6.73 3.26
N GLU A 143 -19.58 7.14 4.50
CA GLU A 143 -19.68 8.54 4.89
C GLU A 143 -18.27 9.05 5.16
N TYR A 144 -17.75 9.94 4.30
CA TYR A 144 -16.45 10.57 4.54
C TYR A 144 -16.62 11.61 5.65
N GLY A 145 -15.89 11.44 6.76
CA GLY A 145 -15.88 12.41 7.85
C GLY A 145 -15.28 13.76 7.42
N GLU A 146 -15.74 14.83 8.07
CA GLU A 146 -15.30 16.19 7.80
C GLU A 146 -13.78 16.35 8.00
N LEU A 147 -13.06 16.81 6.95
CA LEU A 147 -11.62 17.01 7.02
C LEU A 147 -11.28 18.28 7.79
N SER A 148 -10.44 18.16 8.82
CA SER A 148 -9.93 19.31 9.58
C SER A 148 -8.61 19.83 8.99
N ALA A 149 -8.33 21.12 9.21
CA ALA A 149 -7.07 21.75 8.80
C ALA A 149 -5.84 21.03 9.39
N ALA A 150 -5.96 20.52 10.61
CA ALA A 150 -4.89 19.77 11.27
C ALA A 150 -4.55 18.45 10.54
N MET A 151 -5.52 17.81 9.90
CA MET A 151 -5.26 16.60 9.09
C MET A 151 -4.55 16.94 7.77
N LEU A 152 -4.88 18.09 7.17
CA LEU A 152 -4.24 18.56 5.94
C LEU A 152 -2.78 18.99 6.18
N GLU A 153 -2.46 19.55 7.34
CA GLU A 153 -1.09 19.92 7.74
C GLU A 153 -0.19 18.71 8.02
N LYS A 154 -0.77 17.53 8.32
CA LYS A 154 0.00 16.28 8.41
C LYS A 154 0.51 15.79 7.05
N VAL A 155 -0.04 16.29 5.93
CA VAL A 155 0.39 15.93 4.58
C VAL A 155 1.54 16.86 4.16
N PRO A 156 2.71 16.32 3.77
CA PRO A 156 3.85 17.12 3.33
C PRO A 156 3.49 18.13 2.22
N LEU A 157 4.06 19.33 2.30
CA LEU A 157 3.83 20.41 1.33
C LEU A 157 4.16 20.01 -0.11
N SER A 158 5.11 19.09 -0.31
CA SER A 158 5.43 18.54 -1.64
C SER A 158 4.26 17.81 -2.30
N ILE A 159 3.33 17.28 -1.50
CA ILE A 159 2.13 16.56 -1.96
C ILE A 159 0.91 17.49 -1.95
N ARG A 160 0.76 18.29 -0.90
CA ARG A 160 -0.35 19.25 -0.76
C ARG A 160 -0.24 20.42 -1.74
N SER A 161 0.96 20.81 -2.15
CA SER A 161 1.23 21.98 -3.00
C SER A 161 0.43 23.21 -2.52
N ASN A 162 -0.40 23.80 -3.37
CA ASN A 162 -1.27 24.95 -3.06
C ASN A 162 -2.75 24.57 -2.82
N VAL A 163 -3.05 23.29 -2.56
CA VAL A 163 -4.44 22.84 -2.36
C VAL A 163 -4.99 23.41 -1.05
N LYS A 164 -6.15 24.07 -1.12
CA LYS A 164 -6.87 24.60 0.03
C LYS A 164 -7.81 23.54 0.59
N LEU A 165 -8.01 23.56 1.91
CA LEU A 165 -8.93 22.65 2.60
C LEU A 165 -10.35 22.73 2.03
N ALA A 166 -10.85 23.94 1.78
CA ALA A 166 -12.18 24.15 1.21
C ALA A 166 -12.35 23.45 -0.16
N ASP A 167 -11.36 23.58 -1.04
CA ASP A 167 -11.40 22.98 -2.38
C ASP A 167 -11.35 21.44 -2.30
N LEU A 168 -10.57 20.89 -1.38
CA LEU A 168 -10.46 19.45 -1.15
C LEU A 168 -11.74 18.87 -0.55
N THR A 169 -12.31 19.51 0.46
CA THR A 169 -13.56 19.10 1.10
C THR A 169 -14.73 19.16 0.11
N GLU A 170 -14.80 20.21 -0.71
CA GLU A 170 -15.78 20.34 -1.78
C GLU A 170 -15.63 19.22 -2.82
N PHE A 171 -14.39 18.93 -3.24
CA PHE A 171 -14.11 17.84 -4.19
C PHE A 171 -14.53 16.47 -3.65
N LEU A 172 -14.28 16.18 -2.37
CA LEU A 172 -14.68 14.92 -1.74
C LEU A 172 -16.19 14.78 -1.64
N HIS A 173 -16.91 15.85 -1.30
CA HIS A 173 -18.37 15.85 -1.33
C HIS A 173 -18.91 15.62 -2.75
N GLN A 174 -18.31 16.25 -3.76
CA GLN A 174 -18.69 16.03 -5.16
C GLN A 174 -18.43 14.58 -5.59
N LEU A 175 -17.30 14.00 -5.18
CA LEU A 175 -16.97 12.61 -5.45
C LEU A 175 -17.97 11.66 -4.77
N GLN A 176 -18.33 11.93 -3.52
CA GLN A 176 -19.31 11.15 -2.77
C GLN A 176 -20.72 11.26 -3.37
N GLN A 177 -21.13 12.44 -3.82
CA GLN A 177 -22.39 12.62 -4.55
C GLN A 177 -22.39 11.87 -5.89
N HIS A 178 -21.28 11.90 -6.63
CA HIS A 178 -21.16 11.18 -7.90
C HIS A 178 -21.19 9.66 -7.72
N LEU A 179 -20.47 9.14 -6.72
CA LEU A 179 -20.42 7.70 -6.44
C LEU A 179 -21.71 7.18 -5.79
N GLY A 180 -22.36 7.99 -4.95
CA GLY A 180 -23.63 7.63 -4.31
C GLY A 180 -24.84 7.65 -5.25
N LYS A 181 -24.78 8.45 -6.32
CA LYS A 181 -25.91 8.63 -7.26
C LYS A 181 -25.82 7.76 -8.51
N ASP A 182 -24.62 7.37 -8.93
CA ASP A 182 -24.34 6.56 -10.13
C ASP A 182 -23.33 5.42 -9.80
N GLY A 183 -23.64 4.55 -8.84
CA GLY A 183 -22.79 3.42 -8.44
C GLY A 183 -22.58 2.31 -9.50
N GLY A 184 -22.76 2.62 -10.79
CA GLY A 184 -22.49 1.74 -11.91
C GLY A 184 -21.37 2.29 -12.78
N SER A 185 -20.42 1.42 -13.14
CA SER A 185 -19.32 1.61 -14.11
C SER A 185 -19.59 2.75 -15.13
N ILE A 186 -18.68 3.73 -15.19
CA ILE A 186 -18.72 4.81 -16.19
C ILE A 186 -18.72 4.18 -17.59
N SER A 187 -19.81 4.34 -18.34
CA SER A 187 -19.93 3.85 -19.71
C SER A 187 -19.22 4.82 -20.67
N VAL A 188 -18.64 4.26 -21.73
CA VAL A 188 -17.97 5.01 -22.82
C VAL A 188 -18.90 6.08 -23.43
N GLN A 189 -20.22 5.87 -23.42
CA GLN A 189 -21.20 6.88 -23.85
C GLN A 189 -21.27 8.11 -22.92
N LYS A 190 -21.20 7.91 -21.59
CA LYS A 190 -21.17 9.01 -20.60
C LYS A 190 -19.86 9.80 -20.72
N MET A 191 -18.73 9.13 -20.93
CA MET A 191 -17.44 9.80 -21.23
C MET A 191 -17.51 10.71 -22.46
N LYS A 192 -18.20 10.28 -23.52
CA LYS A 192 -18.36 11.06 -24.76
C LYS A 192 -19.27 12.29 -24.56
N GLN A 193 -20.31 12.18 -23.71
CA GLN A 193 -21.19 13.30 -23.37
C GLN A 193 -20.50 14.35 -22.50
N LEU A 194 -19.59 13.95 -21.61
CA LEU A 194 -18.84 14.84 -20.72
C LEU A 194 -17.77 15.71 -21.43
N LYS A 195 -17.69 15.67 -22.77
CA LYS A 195 -16.67 16.39 -23.58
C LYS A 195 -15.24 16.21 -23.06
N MET A 196 -14.96 15.09 -22.36
CA MET A 196 -13.61 14.76 -21.96
C MET A 196 -12.81 14.44 -23.22
N LYS A 197 -11.96 15.38 -23.65
CA LYS A 197 -11.00 15.13 -24.71
C LYS A 197 -10.02 14.09 -24.19
N VAL A 198 -10.13 12.85 -24.68
CA VAL A 198 -8.99 11.94 -24.70
C VAL A 198 -7.93 12.66 -25.53
N ARG A 199 -6.96 13.27 -24.86
CA ARG A 199 -5.83 13.89 -25.54
C ARG A 199 -5.00 12.75 -26.11
N GLY A 200 -5.30 12.40 -27.36
CA GLY A 200 -4.39 11.66 -28.22
C GLY A 200 -3.06 12.40 -28.28
N LEU A 201 -1.99 11.62 -28.11
CA LEU A 201 -0.61 12.01 -28.34
C LEU A 201 -0.52 12.70 -29.70
N LYS A 202 -0.27 14.01 -29.68
CA LYS A 202 -0.05 14.79 -30.88
C LYS A 202 1.44 15.14 -30.92
N ASN A 203 2.07 14.63 -31.95
CA ASN A 203 3.41 14.93 -32.46
C ASN A 203 3.81 16.38 -32.20
N ASN A 204 5.01 16.57 -31.63
CA ASN A 204 5.77 17.81 -31.76
C ASN A 204 7.14 17.42 -32.31
N GLU A 205 7.20 17.29 -33.63
CA GLU A 205 8.37 17.74 -34.36
C GLU A 205 8.50 19.26 -34.17
N GLU A 206 9.75 19.71 -34.23
CA GLU A 206 10.19 21.09 -34.45
C GLU A 206 10.53 21.97 -33.21
N LYS A 207 11.77 22.47 -33.28
CA LYS A 207 12.43 23.54 -32.50
C LYS A 207 13.22 23.15 -31.26
N ARG A 208 14.43 22.63 -31.50
CA ARG A 208 15.65 23.07 -30.78
C ARG A 208 16.83 23.19 -31.75
N ASP A 209 16.75 24.17 -32.62
CA ASP A 209 17.95 24.85 -33.11
C ASP A 209 18.22 26.07 -32.22
N HIS A 210 19.51 26.33 -32.00
CA HIS A 210 20.13 27.39 -31.20
C HIS A 210 20.07 27.23 -29.68
N PHE A 211 21.13 26.67 -29.08
CA PHE A 211 22.11 27.46 -28.32
C PHE A 211 23.24 26.54 -27.79
N VAL A 212 24.29 26.35 -28.60
CA VAL A 212 25.62 25.93 -28.15
C VAL A 212 26.64 26.77 -28.91
N ARG A 213 27.14 27.83 -28.28
CA ARG A 213 28.56 28.15 -28.23
C ARG A 213 28.84 29.11 -27.08
#